data_AF-A0A6V7U4E2-F1
#
_entry.id   AF-A0A6V7U4E2-F1
#
_cell.length_a   1.000
_cell.length_b   1.000
_cell.length_c   1.000
_cell.angle_alpha   90.00
_cell.angle_beta   90.00
_cell.angle_gamma   90.00
#
_symmetry.space_group_name_H-M   'P 1'
#
loop_
_entity.id
_entity.type
_entity.pdbx_description
1 polymer ?
#
loop_
_entity_poly.entity_id
_entity_poly.type
_entity_poly.pdbx_seq_one_letter_code
_entity_poly.pdbx_strand_id
1 'polypeptide(L)' 'MEEKTLVANIFRRFNVYPKLRTDQMRVASELIIRPMYGNYVKLERRKFGEYIGKK' A
#
# COMPACT_ATOMS: atom_id res chain seq x y z
N MET A 1 8.74 -12.53 -9.07
CA MET A 1 9.04 -13.03 -7.70
C MET A 1 9.32 -11.90 -6.73
N GLU A 2 9.98 -10.83 -7.17
CA GLU A 2 10.41 -9.71 -6.33
C GLU A 2 9.23 -8.96 -5.69
N GLU A 3 8.21 -8.58 -6.48
CA GLU A 3 7.06 -7.82 -6.01
C GLU A 3 6.32 -8.52 -4.87
N LYS A 4 5.97 -9.81 -5.05
CA LYS A 4 5.26 -10.55 -4.01
C LYS A 4 6.08 -10.69 -2.72
N THR A 5 7.40 -10.87 -2.83
CA THR A 5 8.29 -10.98 -1.67
C THR A 5 8.37 -9.65 -0.93
N LEU A 6 8.48 -8.54 -1.66
CA LEU A 6 8.45 -7.19 -1.09
C LEU A 6 7.14 -6.91 -0.36
N VAL A 7 6.01 -7.15 -1.03
CA VAL A 7 4.67 -6.90 -0.50
C VAL A 7 4.39 -7.75 0.74
N ALA A 8 4.77 -9.04 0.73
CA ALA A 8 4.64 -9.92 1.89
C ALA A 8 5.42 -9.41 3.11
N ASN A 9 6.65 -8.93 2.90
CA ASN A 9 7.47 -8.36 3.98
C ASN A 9 6.86 -7.09 4.57
N ILE A 10 6.27 -6.23 3.74
CA ILE A 10 5.59 -5.01 4.18
C ILE A 10 4.35 -5.37 5.00
N PHE A 11 3.44 -6.21 4.47
CA PHE A 11 2.17 -6.54 5.13
C PHE A 11 2.32 -7.35 6.42
N ARG A 12 3.43 -8.10 6.55
CA ARG A 12 3.76 -8.78 7.81
C ARG A 12 4.13 -7.80 8.93
N ARG A 13 4.69 -6.63 8.61
CA ARG A 13 5.26 -5.68 9.58
C ARG A 13 4.44 -4.41 9.76
N PHE A 14 3.67 -4.01 8.75
CA PHE A 14 2.98 -2.72 8.71
C PHE A 14 1.52 -2.86 8.29
N ASN A 15 0.64 -2.08 8.93
CA ASN A 15 -0.67 -1.72 8.37
C ASN A 15 -0.44 -0.56 7.40
N VAL A 16 -0.99 -0.67 6.19
CA VAL A 16 -0.78 0.29 5.10
C VAL A 16 -2.08 1.03 4.85
N TYR A 17 -2.05 2.36 4.96
CA TYR A 17 -3.21 3.21 4.73
C TYR A 17 -2.94 4.17 3.56
N PRO A 18 -3.86 4.29 2.59
CA PRO A 18 -3.71 5.26 1.52
C PRO A 18 -4.01 6.68 2.03
N LYS A 19 -3.22 7.67 1.60
CA LYS A 19 -3.50 9.07 1.92
C LYS A 19 -4.66 9.64 1.09
N LEU A 20 -4.79 9.18 -0.14
CA LEU A 20 -5.83 9.56 -1.08
C LEU A 20 -6.68 8.33 -1.39
N ARG A 21 -7.98 8.52 -1.58
CA ARG A 21 -8.82 7.45 -2.11
C ARG A 21 -8.49 7.19 -3.58
N THR A 22 -8.75 5.99 -4.06
CA THR A 22 -8.46 5.59 -5.45
C THR A 22 -9.12 6.52 -6.47
N ASP A 23 -10.33 7.00 -6.20
CA ASP A 23 -11.07 7.94 -7.05
C ASP A 23 -10.46 9.35 -7.12
N GLN A 24 -9.64 9.72 -6.14
CA GLN A 24 -8.94 11.00 -6.08
C GLN A 24 -7.54 10.94 -6.70
N MET A 25 -7.08 9.74 -7.08
CA MET A 25 -5.75 9.55 -7.65
C MET A 25 -5.75 9.92 -9.13
N ARG A 26 -4.98 10.95 -9.50
CA ARG A 26 -4.74 11.27 -10.91
C ARG A 26 -3.74 10.30 -11.52
N VAL A 27 -4.15 9.65 -12.59
CA VAL A 27 -3.36 8.66 -13.34
C VAL A 27 -2.83 9.32 -14.61
N ALA A 28 -1.53 9.20 -14.83
CA ALA A 28 -0.93 9.50 -16.13
C ALA A 28 -0.90 8.20 -16.96
N SER A 29 -1.42 8.28 -18.18
CA SER A 29 -1.46 7.17 -19.13
C SER A 29 -0.51 7.47 -20.29
N GLU A 30 0.78 7.36 -20.01
CA GLU A 30 1.84 7.45 -21.01
C GLU A 30 2.11 6.04 -21.58
N LEU A 31 3.34 5.54 -21.52
CA LEU A 31 3.68 4.16 -21.88
C LEU A 31 3.23 3.14 -20.82
N ILE A 32 3.10 3.56 -19.56
CA ILE A 32 2.66 2.74 -18.44
C ILE A 32 1.63 3.50 -17.60
N ILE A 33 0.79 2.75 -16.90
CA ILE A 33 -0.15 3.31 -15.92
C ILE A 33 0.63 3.67 -14.67
N ARG A 34 0.66 4.96 -14.31
CA ARG A 34 1.29 5.42 -13.06
C ARG A 34 0.53 6.59 -12.42
N PRO A 35 0.59 6.74 -11.09
CA PRO A 35 0.11 7.95 -10.43
C PRO A 35 0.94 9.17 -10.86
N MET A 36 0.27 10.26 -11.22
CA MET A 36 0.92 11.49 -11.72
C MET A 36 1.80 12.14 -10.65
N TYR A 37 1.37 12.10 -9.38
CA TYR A 37 2.08 12.72 -8.24
C TYR A 37 2.63 11.69 -7.25
N GLY A 38 2.76 10.44 -7.67
CA GLY A 38 3.13 9.32 -6.80
C GLY A 38 1.97 8.79 -5.95
N ASN A 39 2.26 7.75 -5.16
CA ASN A 39 1.29 7.11 -4.27
C ASN A 39 1.72 7.29 -2.81
N TYR A 40 1.08 8.21 -2.10
CA TYR A 40 1.39 8.48 -0.71
C TYR A 40 0.65 7.49 0.20
N VAL A 41 1.42 6.74 0.97
CA VAL A 41 0.91 5.77 1.94
C VAL A 41 1.45 6.07 3.34
N LYS A 42 0.63 5.83 4.35
CA LYS A 42 1.03 5.83 5.76
C LYS A 42 1.31 4.39 6.18
N LEU A 43 2.47 4.17 6.78
CA LEU A 43 2.86 2.88 7.35
C LEU A 43 2.80 2.96 8.86
N GLU A 44 1.99 2.10 9.46
CA GLU A 44 1.92 1.95 10.92
C GLU A 44 2.42 0.57 11.32
N ARG A 45 3.35 0.52 12.28
CA ARG A 45 3.93 -0.75 12.74
C ARG A 45 2.83 -1.60 13.37
N ARG A 46 2.68 -2.85 12.91
CA ARG A 46 1.69 -3.78 13.46
C ARG A 46 2.06 -4.18 14.88
N LYS A 47 1.05 -4.24 15.75
CA LYS A 47 1.19 -4.87 17.07
C LYS A 47 1.04 -6.39 16.95
N PHE A 48 1.60 -7.11 17.93
CA PHE A 48 1.42 -8.56 18.02
C PHE A 48 -0.08 -8.89 18.12
N GLY A 49 -0.56 -9.83 17.30
CA GLY A 49 -1.96 -10.24 17.23
C GLY A 49 -2.87 -9.45 16.28
N GLU A 50 -2.44 -8.30 15.72
CA GLU A 50 -3.26 -7.52 14.77
C GLU A 50 -3.46 -8.22 13.40
N TYR A 51 -2.67 -9.25 13.10
CA TYR A 51 -2.80 -10.05 11.88
C TYR A 51 -3.92 -11.09 11.94
N ILE A 52 -4.56 -11.28 13.10
CA ILE A 52 -5.62 -12.27 13.28
C ILE A 52 -6.99 -11.72 12.82
N GLY A 53 -7.11 -10.39 12.67
CA GLY A 53 -8.37 -9.72 12.37
C GLY A 53 -9.33 -9.80 13.56
N LYS A 54 -9.79 -8.67 14.09
CA LYS A 54 -10.95 -8.70 14.98
C LYS A 54 -12.13 -9.17 14.14
N LYS A 55 -12.68 -10.34 14.47
CA LYS A 55 -14.02 -10.75 14.01
C LYS A 55 -15.07 -9.82 14.60
#